data_AF-A0A1A8DIV0-F1
#
_entry.id   AF-A0A1A8DIV0-F1
#
_cell.length_a   1.000
_cell.length_b   1.000
_cell.length_c   1.000
_cell.angle_alpha   90.00
_cell.angle_beta   90.00
_cell.angle_gamma   90.00
#
_symmetry.space_group_name_H-M   'P 1'
#
loop_
_entity.id
_entity.type
_entity.pdbx_description
1 polymer ?
#
loop_
_entity_poly.entity_id
_entity_poly.type
_entity_poly.pdbx_seq_one_letter_code
_entity_poly.pdbx_strand_id
1 'polypeptide(L)'
;RGSWPGFYHSHTNGQESDIMLVDGPGFPRGQAEVLERLEALIQCVSELKEEMKSLKTALPMLQDHVREELRGRNETRRVSPLHKATPRRKRPAGASRAEGQSSEEGESEGGYITALTDSEEEEPREEEESCEELPEVQVSLLLDRVDRLHLGSDREKRESLNILLEQKEELGQNSAFLWRLARAYCDVHDICSAQEEKKRHAENGKQVGQEAVSLNPT
;
A
#
# COMPACT_ATOMS: atom_id res chain seq x y z
N ARG A 1 -70.53 -19.08 -35.58
CA ARG A 1 -69.39 -18.92 -34.63
C ARG A 1 -68.75 -20.30 -34.53
N GLY A 2 -67.99 -20.75 -35.54
CA GLY A 2 -66.58 -20.43 -35.83
C GLY A 2 -65.74 -21.55 -35.19
N SER A 3 -65.46 -22.70 -35.81
CA SER A 3 -64.82 -23.05 -37.10
C SER A 3 -63.28 -22.84 -37.11
N TRP A 4 -62.57 -23.94 -36.76
CA TRP A 4 -61.22 -24.49 -37.05
C TRP A 4 -60.24 -23.71 -37.98
N PRO A 5 -58.92 -24.08 -38.09
CA PRO A 5 -58.14 -25.16 -37.44
C PRO A 5 -56.73 -24.75 -36.94
N GLY A 6 -56.08 -25.67 -36.22
CA GLY A 6 -54.63 -25.66 -36.03
C GLY A 6 -53.89 -25.90 -37.33
N PHE A 7 -52.78 -25.19 -37.52
CA PHE A 7 -51.85 -25.41 -38.62
C PHE A 7 -50.54 -25.96 -38.07
N TYR A 8 -50.35 -27.25 -38.29
CA TYR A 8 -49.01 -27.83 -38.40
C TYR A 8 -48.45 -27.40 -39.76
N HIS A 9 -47.30 -26.74 -39.77
CA HIS A 9 -46.43 -26.69 -40.95
C HIS A 9 -45.01 -27.03 -40.51
N SER A 10 -44.73 -28.34 -40.53
CA SER A 10 -43.38 -28.85 -40.69
C SER A 10 -43.04 -28.74 -42.17
N HIS A 11 -42.26 -27.73 -42.55
CA HIS A 11 -41.55 -27.76 -43.82
C HIS A 11 -40.07 -27.93 -43.54
N THR A 12 -39.63 -29.17 -43.72
CA THR A 12 -38.25 -29.52 -44.00
C THR A 12 -37.85 -28.91 -45.34
N ASN A 13 -36.85 -28.04 -45.36
CA ASN A 13 -35.89 -28.06 -46.47
C ASN A 13 -34.57 -27.43 -46.04
N GLY A 14 -33.50 -28.19 -46.21
CA GLY A 14 -32.15 -27.68 -46.09
C GLY A 14 -31.88 -26.69 -47.21
N GLN A 15 -31.35 -25.53 -46.85
CA GLN A 15 -30.52 -24.75 -47.75
C GLN A 15 -29.39 -24.17 -46.91
N GLU A 16 -28.24 -24.83 -47.00
CA GLU A 16 -26.97 -24.15 -46.90
C GLU A 16 -27.01 -22.97 -47.86
N SER A 17 -27.14 -21.78 -47.31
CA SER A 17 -26.94 -20.54 -48.04
C SER A 17 -26.44 -19.52 -47.03
N ASP A 18 -25.12 -19.53 -46.89
CA ASP A 18 -24.30 -18.32 -46.89
C ASP A 18 -24.80 -17.26 -45.91
N ILE A 19 -24.47 -17.46 -44.63
CA ILE A 19 -24.45 -16.35 -43.67
C ILE A 19 -23.27 -15.47 -44.10
N MET A 20 -23.61 -14.55 -44.99
CA MET A 20 -22.79 -13.40 -45.35
C MET A 20 -22.16 -12.85 -44.07
N LEU A 21 -20.82 -12.83 -44.04
CA LEU A 21 -20.05 -11.98 -43.14
C LEU A 21 -20.60 -10.56 -43.34
N VAL A 22 -21.51 -10.14 -42.46
CA VAL A 22 -21.83 -8.72 -42.33
C VAL A 22 -20.60 -8.11 -41.68
N ASP A 23 -19.72 -7.59 -42.53
CA ASP A 23 -18.69 -6.64 -42.18
C ASP A 23 -19.41 -5.38 -41.66
N GLY A 24 -19.83 -5.45 -40.39
CA GLY A 24 -20.46 -4.38 -39.65
C GLY A 24 -19.40 -3.37 -39.19
N PRO A 25 -19.77 -2.09 -39.07
CA PRO A 25 -18.82 -1.00 -38.95
C PRO A 25 -17.92 -1.21 -37.74
N GLY A 26 -16.61 -1.03 -37.96
CA GLY A 26 -15.55 -1.33 -37.01
C GLY A 26 -15.88 -0.95 -35.58
N PHE A 27 -15.46 -1.81 -34.65
CA PHE A 27 -15.38 -1.52 -33.23
C PHE A 27 -15.06 -0.03 -33.02
N PRO A 28 -15.86 0.73 -32.22
CA PRO A 28 -15.54 2.12 -31.95
C PRO A 28 -14.11 2.12 -31.41
N ARG A 29 -13.20 2.82 -32.09
CA ARG A 29 -11.75 2.71 -31.90
C ARG A 29 -11.31 2.68 -30.43
N GLY A 30 -12.00 3.43 -29.57
CA GLY A 30 -11.79 3.41 -28.12
C GLY A 30 -12.09 2.09 -27.42
N GLN A 31 -13.07 1.30 -27.86
CA GLN A 31 -13.34 -0.04 -27.30
C GLN A 31 -12.23 -1.04 -27.66
N ALA A 32 -11.65 -0.94 -28.86
CA ALA A 32 -10.49 -1.77 -29.23
C ALA A 32 -9.26 -1.42 -28.38
N GLU A 33 -9.00 -0.12 -28.19
CA GLU A 33 -7.91 0.35 -27.31
C GLU A 33 -8.12 -0.07 -25.84
N VAL A 34 -9.37 -0.08 -25.36
CA VAL A 34 -9.70 -0.58 -24.01
C VAL A 34 -9.42 -2.07 -23.90
N LEU A 35 -9.79 -2.87 -24.90
CA LEU A 35 -9.51 -4.31 -24.90
C LEU A 35 -8.00 -4.59 -24.93
N GLU A 36 -7.23 -3.85 -25.73
CA GLU A 36 -5.77 -3.95 -25.79
C GLU A 36 -5.13 -3.62 -24.43
N ARG A 37 -5.59 -2.55 -23.77
CA ARG A 37 -5.13 -2.18 -22.42
C ARG A 37 -5.47 -3.25 -21.37
N LEU A 38 -6.66 -3.85 -21.46
CA LEU A 38 -7.06 -4.92 -20.56
C LEU A 38 -6.24 -6.19 -20.78
N GLU A 39 -5.92 -6.54 -22.02
CA GLU A 39 -5.03 -7.67 -22.35
C GLU A 39 -3.62 -7.46 -21.78
N ALA A 40 -3.05 -6.26 -21.97
CA ALA A 40 -1.75 -5.90 -21.38
C ALA A 40 -1.77 -5.98 -19.84
N LEU A 41 -2.84 -5.49 -19.19
CA LEU A 41 -3.00 -5.57 -17.74
C LEU A 41 -3.09 -7.02 -17.26
N ILE A 42 -3.84 -7.88 -17.95
CA ILE A 42 -3.94 -9.31 -17.63
C ILE A 42 -2.56 -9.97 -17.72
N GLN A 43 -1.78 -9.63 -18.74
CA GLN A 43 -0.43 -10.15 -18.90
C GLN A 43 0.48 -9.71 -17.74
N CYS A 44 0.53 -8.42 -17.42
CA CYS A 44 1.33 -7.88 -16.30
C CYS A 44 0.96 -8.52 -14.95
N VAL A 45 -0.34 -8.66 -14.66
CA VAL A 45 -0.81 -9.27 -13.40
C VAL A 45 -0.48 -10.76 -13.36
N SER A 46 -0.49 -11.44 -14.50
CA SER A 46 -0.10 -12.85 -14.60
C SER A 46 1.39 -13.04 -14.35
N GLU A 47 2.24 -12.20 -14.93
CA GLU A 47 3.69 -12.19 -14.70
C GLU A 47 4.02 -11.90 -13.24
N LEU A 48 3.43 -10.84 -12.66
CA LEU A 48 3.62 -10.50 -11.25
C LEU A 48 3.22 -11.66 -10.32
N LYS A 49 2.14 -12.37 -10.64
CA LYS A 49 1.72 -13.56 -9.88
C LYS A 49 2.74 -14.69 -9.96
N GLU A 50 3.42 -14.87 -11.10
CA GLU A 50 4.50 -15.85 -11.25
C GLU A 50 5.75 -15.44 -10.50
N GLU A 51 6.13 -14.16 -10.56
CA GLU A 51 7.24 -13.60 -9.77
C GLU A 51 7.00 -13.71 -8.27
N MET A 52 5.78 -13.42 -7.81
CA MET A 52 5.44 -13.57 -6.39
C MET A 52 5.51 -15.03 -5.95
N LYS A 53 5.11 -15.97 -6.81
CA LYS A 53 5.25 -17.41 -6.52
C LYS A 53 6.72 -17.82 -6.47
N SER A 54 7.55 -17.36 -7.41
CA SER A 54 8.98 -17.69 -7.43
C SER A 54 9.69 -17.09 -6.21
N LEU A 55 9.35 -15.88 -5.81
CA LEU A 55 9.87 -15.26 -4.58
C LEU A 55 9.43 -16.06 -3.34
N LYS A 56 8.16 -16.46 -3.29
CA LYS A 56 7.61 -17.27 -2.18
C LYS A 56 8.28 -18.63 -2.05
N THR A 57 8.76 -19.24 -3.13
CA THR A 57 9.52 -20.50 -3.07
C THR A 57 11.00 -20.26 -2.77
N ALA A 58 11.60 -19.18 -3.29
CA ALA A 58 13.01 -18.86 -3.09
C ALA A 58 13.33 -18.42 -1.65
N LEU A 59 12.44 -17.67 -1.00
CA LEU A 59 12.67 -17.15 0.36
C LEU A 59 12.87 -18.24 1.41
N PRO A 60 12.00 -19.27 1.54
CA PRO A 60 12.23 -20.39 2.44
C PRO A 60 13.51 -21.15 2.12
N MET A 61 13.80 -21.38 0.83
CA MET A 61 15.03 -22.06 0.41
C MET A 61 16.28 -21.29 0.85
N LEU A 62 16.30 -19.97 0.70
CA LEU A 62 17.41 -19.13 1.16
C LEU A 62 17.54 -19.16 2.69
N GLN A 63 16.41 -19.10 3.40
CA GLN A 63 16.39 -19.18 4.86
C GLN A 63 16.96 -20.52 5.35
N ASP A 64 16.61 -21.62 4.71
CA ASP A 64 17.13 -22.95 5.04
C ASP A 64 18.62 -23.07 4.69
N HIS A 65 19.06 -22.49 3.57
CA HIS A 65 20.47 -22.44 3.20
C HIS A 65 21.31 -21.67 4.24
N VAL A 66 20.86 -20.49 4.67
CA VAL A 66 21.54 -19.71 5.72
C VAL A 66 21.58 -20.46 7.06
N ARG A 67 20.50 -21.17 7.42
CA ARG A 67 20.47 -22.01 8.64
C ARG A 67 21.46 -23.16 8.57
N GLU A 68 21.56 -23.83 7.41
CA GLU A 68 22.52 -24.91 7.16
C GLU A 68 23.97 -24.40 7.28
N GLU A 69 24.30 -23.28 6.65
CA GLU A 69 25.63 -22.69 6.73
C GLU A 69 26.02 -22.31 8.17
N LEU A 70 25.10 -21.73 8.93
CA LEU A 70 25.33 -21.42 10.34
C LEU A 70 25.51 -22.69 11.18
N ARG A 71 24.77 -23.78 10.89
CA ARG A 71 24.96 -25.06 11.57
C ARG A 71 26.34 -25.66 11.24
N GLY A 72 26.71 -25.71 9.97
CA GLY A 72 28.02 -26.22 9.52
C GLY A 72 29.21 -25.39 10.05
N ARG A 73 29.06 -24.07 10.18
CA ARG A 73 30.08 -23.20 10.78
C ARG A 73 30.21 -23.38 12.30
N ASN A 74 29.12 -23.73 12.99
CA ASN A 74 29.15 -24.06 14.40
C ASN A 74 29.74 -25.45 14.67
N GLU A 75 29.48 -26.43 13.80
CA GLU A 75 30.09 -27.77 13.87
C GLU A 75 31.60 -27.71 13.64
N THR A 76 32.07 -26.93 12.65
CA THR A 76 33.52 -26.74 12.40
C THR A 76 34.23 -25.99 13.55
N ARG A 77 33.55 -25.08 14.26
CA ARG A 77 34.12 -24.36 15.42
C ARG A 77 34.19 -25.21 16.69
N ARG A 78 33.41 -26.30 16.78
CA ARG A 78 33.39 -27.25 17.92
C ARG A 78 34.56 -28.25 17.91
N VAL A 79 35.33 -28.34 16.82
CA VAL A 79 36.47 -29.27 16.68
C VAL A 79 37.79 -28.65 17.19
N SER A 80 37.80 -27.39 17.66
CA SER A 80 39.03 -26.76 18.15
C SER A 80 39.29 -27.10 19.64
N PRO A 81 40.36 -27.84 20.00
CA PRO A 81 40.51 -28.40 21.35
C PRO A 81 40.97 -27.38 22.38
N LEU A 82 40.17 -27.27 23.45
CA LEU A 82 40.52 -27.09 24.86
C LEU A 82 42.00 -26.74 25.19
N HIS A 83 42.29 -25.47 25.49
CA HIS A 83 43.51 -25.11 26.24
C HIS A 83 43.18 -24.22 27.47
N LYS A 84 43.00 -24.93 28.58
CA LYS A 84 43.33 -24.65 29.99
C LYS A 84 43.60 -23.20 30.44
N ALA A 85 42.83 -22.82 31.46
CA ALA A 85 43.18 -21.81 32.47
C ALA A 85 44.39 -22.23 33.33
N THR A 86 45.30 -21.30 33.66
CA THR A 86 46.14 -21.27 34.89
C THR A 86 46.93 -19.93 34.99
N PRO A 87 47.50 -19.52 36.15
CA PRO A 87 47.06 -18.31 36.83
C PRO A 87 48.12 -17.19 36.98
N ARG A 88 47.59 -16.01 37.33
CA ARG A 88 48.19 -14.79 37.88
C ARG A 88 49.48 -14.99 38.73
N ARG A 89 50.61 -14.39 38.32
CA ARG A 89 51.73 -14.05 39.23
C ARG A 89 52.62 -12.87 38.77
N LYS A 90 52.55 -11.81 39.59
CA LYS A 90 53.54 -10.76 39.99
C LYS A 90 54.59 -10.21 38.99
N ARG A 91 54.57 -8.87 38.85
CA ARG A 91 55.62 -7.95 38.34
C ARG A 91 56.97 -8.16 39.05
N PRO A 92 58.13 -7.82 38.44
CA PRO A 92 58.67 -6.46 38.55
C PRO A 92 59.35 -5.91 37.27
N ALA A 93 59.69 -4.62 37.33
CA ALA A 93 60.28 -3.79 36.28
C ALA A 93 61.78 -4.04 36.04
N GLY A 94 62.29 -3.65 34.86
CA GLY A 94 63.72 -3.41 34.64
C GLY A 94 64.23 -3.56 33.20
N ALA A 95 64.35 -2.42 32.50
CA ALA A 95 65.30 -2.06 31.43
C ALA A 95 66.00 -3.12 30.55
N SER A 96 65.87 -3.03 29.21
CA SER A 96 66.87 -2.44 28.30
C SER A 96 66.63 -2.76 26.80
N ARG A 97 66.97 -1.78 25.97
CA ARG A 97 66.91 -1.58 24.50
C ARG A 97 67.22 -2.78 23.58
N ALA A 98 66.43 -2.90 22.50
CA ALA A 98 66.91 -3.17 21.14
C ALA A 98 65.87 -2.69 20.09
N GLU A 99 66.37 -1.98 19.07
CA GLU A 99 65.71 -1.47 17.85
C GLU A 99 65.01 -2.62 17.08
N GLY A 100 63.92 -2.49 16.34
CA GLY A 100 63.16 -1.37 15.79
C GLY A 100 62.51 -1.89 14.50
N GLN A 101 61.17 -1.94 14.45
CA GLN A 101 60.28 -2.12 13.27
C GLN A 101 58.84 -2.16 13.82
N SER A 102 58.05 -1.08 13.78
CA SER A 102 57.29 -0.53 12.64
C SER A 102 55.83 -1.00 12.65
N SER A 103 54.91 -0.01 12.68
CA SER A 103 53.44 -0.06 12.50
C SER A 103 52.66 -0.85 13.57
N GLU A 104 51.49 -0.46 14.08
CA GLU A 104 50.46 0.51 13.70
C GLU A 104 49.52 0.64 14.92
N GLU A 105 48.83 1.77 15.07
CA GLU A 105 47.62 2.01 15.89
C GLU A 105 47.59 1.56 17.38
N GLY A 106 48.02 2.46 18.25
CA GLY A 106 47.75 2.42 19.69
C GLY A 106 47.06 3.70 20.15
N GLU A 107 45.81 3.90 19.72
CA GLU A 107 44.94 4.97 20.22
C GLU A 107 44.19 4.43 21.45
N SER A 108 44.86 4.22 22.57
CA SER A 108 44.98 5.19 23.67
C SER A 108 43.75 6.08 23.85
N GLU A 109 42.98 5.70 24.88
CA GLU A 109 42.33 6.60 25.81
C GLU A 109 41.20 7.47 25.24
N GLY A 110 40.07 6.80 24.98
CA GLY A 110 38.75 7.42 25.07
C GLY A 110 38.50 7.94 26.49
N GLY A 111 38.95 9.16 26.75
CA GLY A 111 38.64 9.94 27.94
C GLY A 111 37.80 11.15 27.58
N TYR A 112 36.51 10.94 27.25
CA TYR A 112 35.57 12.05 27.21
C TYR A 112 35.20 12.40 28.65
N ILE A 113 35.83 13.46 29.16
CA ILE A 113 35.40 14.15 30.37
C ILE A 113 34.13 14.92 30.00
N THR A 114 32.96 14.36 30.28
CA THR A 114 31.71 15.10 30.26
C THR A 114 31.71 16.01 31.48
N ALA A 115 32.09 17.27 31.30
CA ALA A 115 31.90 18.29 32.32
C ALA A 115 30.40 18.39 32.61
N LEU A 116 30.02 18.08 33.85
CA LEU A 116 28.70 18.36 34.39
C LEU A 116 28.53 19.88 34.37
N THR A 117 27.84 20.39 33.35
CA THR A 117 27.25 21.72 33.41
C THR A 117 26.00 21.60 34.29
N ASP A 118 26.17 21.99 35.54
CA ASP A 118 25.14 22.54 36.38
C ASP A 118 24.54 23.79 35.71
N SER A 119 23.44 23.61 34.97
CA SER A 119 22.53 24.71 34.66
C SER A 119 21.11 24.22 34.90
N GLU A 120 20.56 24.73 35.98
CA GLU A 120 19.14 24.74 36.31
C GLU A 120 18.30 25.40 35.20
N GLU A 121 17.03 24.98 35.17
CA GLU A 121 15.89 25.46 34.37
C GLU A 121 15.69 24.97 32.92
N GLU A 122 14.46 24.45 32.76
CA GLU A 122 13.60 24.44 31.57
C GLU A 122 13.61 23.24 30.61
N GLU A 123 12.38 22.75 30.44
CA GLU A 123 11.81 21.93 29.38
C GLU A 123 12.00 20.40 29.40
N PRO A 124 10.90 19.62 29.51
CA PRO A 124 10.91 18.27 28.96
C PRO A 124 11.03 18.39 27.44
N ARG A 125 12.19 18.02 26.92
CA ARG A 125 12.35 17.74 25.49
C ARG A 125 11.56 16.49 25.17
N GLU A 126 10.34 16.71 24.69
CA GLU A 126 9.63 15.78 23.82
C GLU A 126 10.41 15.72 22.49
N GLU A 127 11.46 14.90 22.44
CA GLU A 127 11.93 14.37 21.19
C GLU A 127 10.97 13.25 20.79
N GLU A 128 10.02 13.52 19.90
CA GLU A 128 9.62 12.59 18.83
C GLU A 128 8.73 13.33 17.80
N GLU A 129 9.32 13.50 16.61
CA GLU A 129 8.69 13.85 15.33
C GLU A 129 7.99 15.21 15.21
N SER A 130 8.81 16.26 15.08
CA SER A 130 8.61 17.20 13.96
C SER A 130 8.83 16.43 12.64
N CYS A 131 7.94 15.48 12.32
CA CYS A 131 7.68 15.21 10.93
C CYS A 131 7.17 16.55 10.38
N GLU A 132 7.85 17.09 9.38
CA GLU A 132 7.10 17.69 8.28
C GLU A 132 6.14 16.58 7.83
N GLU A 133 4.97 16.51 8.46
CA GLU A 133 3.94 15.52 8.19
C GLU A 133 3.50 15.87 6.78
N LEU A 134 4.16 15.24 5.81
CA LEU A 134 3.96 15.47 4.39
C LEU A 134 2.44 15.50 4.20
N PRO A 135 1.84 16.58 3.69
CA PRO A 135 0.39 16.78 3.70
C PRO A 135 -0.39 15.59 3.14
N GLU A 136 0.24 14.80 2.28
CA GLU A 136 -0.25 13.52 1.76
C GLU A 136 -0.54 12.45 2.83
N VAL A 137 0.27 12.34 3.88
CA VAL A 137 0.07 11.41 5.02
C VAL A 137 -1.17 11.83 5.81
N GLN A 138 -1.30 13.12 6.10
CA GLN A 138 -2.45 13.66 6.82
C GLN A 138 -3.75 13.47 6.03
N VAL A 139 -3.72 13.68 4.71
CA VAL A 139 -4.85 13.36 3.82
C VAL A 139 -5.20 11.88 3.90
N SER A 140 -4.21 10.99 3.80
CA SER A 140 -4.44 9.54 3.83
C SER A 140 -5.09 9.08 5.14
N LEU A 141 -4.65 9.61 6.29
CA LEU A 141 -5.23 9.33 7.60
C LEU A 141 -6.68 9.83 7.71
N LEU A 142 -6.97 11.02 7.17
CA LEU A 142 -8.33 11.55 7.10
C LEU A 142 -9.23 10.64 6.26
N LEU A 143 -8.76 10.23 5.08
CA LEU A 143 -9.55 9.37 4.19
C LEU A 143 -9.83 8.00 4.83
N ASP A 144 -8.87 7.41 5.54
CA ASP A 144 -9.08 6.17 6.29
C ASP A 144 -10.11 6.33 7.42
N ARG A 145 -10.04 7.42 8.18
CA ARG A 145 -11.03 7.73 9.22
C ARG A 145 -12.44 7.83 8.61
N VAL A 146 -12.58 8.54 7.49
CA VAL A 146 -13.83 8.67 6.76
C VAL A 146 -14.34 7.32 6.26
N ASP A 147 -13.45 6.48 5.72
CA ASP A 147 -13.80 5.15 5.24
C ASP A 147 -14.31 4.24 6.38
N ARG A 148 -13.76 4.37 7.60
CA ARG A 148 -14.28 3.70 8.80
C ARG A 148 -15.65 4.21 9.22
N LEU A 149 -15.86 5.53 9.23
CA LEU A 149 -17.15 6.15 9.59
C LEU A 149 -18.27 5.77 8.62
N HIS A 150 -17.95 5.63 7.34
CA HIS A 150 -18.89 5.18 6.30
C HIS A 150 -19.47 3.78 6.58
N LEU A 151 -18.67 2.89 7.18
CA LEU A 151 -19.12 1.54 7.57
C LEU A 151 -19.92 1.52 8.88
N GLY A 152 -20.04 2.67 9.54
CA GLY A 152 -20.73 2.82 10.81
C GLY A 152 -22.24 3.04 10.69
N SER A 153 -22.81 3.47 11.81
CA SER A 153 -24.20 3.90 11.97
C SER A 153 -24.53 5.14 11.15
N ASP A 154 -25.82 5.43 11.00
CA ASP A 154 -26.32 6.62 10.30
C ASP A 154 -25.77 7.93 10.88
N ARG A 155 -25.47 7.97 12.18
CA ARG A 155 -24.82 9.11 12.83
C ARG A 155 -23.38 9.28 12.36
N GLU A 156 -22.62 8.19 12.30
CA GLU A 156 -21.22 8.20 11.86
C GLU A 156 -21.10 8.55 10.37
N LYS A 157 -22.03 8.06 9.55
CA LYS A 157 -22.13 8.48 8.14
C LYS A 157 -22.38 9.98 7.99
N ARG A 158 -23.28 10.56 8.79
CA ARG A 158 -23.49 12.03 8.82
C ARG A 158 -22.24 12.76 9.29
N GLU A 159 -21.53 12.23 10.28
CA GLU A 159 -20.25 12.79 10.74
C GLU A 159 -19.19 12.77 9.64
N SER A 160 -19.07 11.68 8.87
CA SER A 160 -18.14 11.61 7.75
C SER A 160 -18.39 12.69 6.71
N LEU A 161 -19.65 13.02 6.41
CA LEU A 161 -19.97 14.11 5.49
C LEU A 161 -19.51 15.46 6.05
N ASN A 162 -19.73 15.72 7.34
CA ASN A 162 -19.31 16.98 7.96
C ASN A 162 -17.78 17.15 7.94
N ILE A 163 -17.03 16.12 8.31
CA ILE A 163 -15.55 16.14 8.28
C ILE A 163 -15.03 16.44 6.86
N LEU A 164 -15.63 15.81 5.85
CA LEU A 164 -15.24 16.06 4.46
C LEU A 164 -15.63 17.46 3.99
N LEU A 165 -16.72 18.04 4.48
CA LEU A 165 -17.10 19.41 4.10
C LEU A 165 -16.18 20.47 4.71
N GLU A 166 -15.73 20.27 5.95
CA GLU A 166 -14.76 21.14 6.62
C GLU A 166 -13.43 21.21 5.86
N GLN A 167 -13.03 20.10 5.25
CA GLN A 167 -11.73 19.95 4.59
C GLN A 167 -11.81 20.16 3.06
N LYS A 168 -12.98 20.56 2.56
CA LYS A 168 -13.25 20.72 1.12
C LYS A 168 -12.39 21.81 0.47
N GLU A 169 -12.11 22.89 1.19
CA GLU A 169 -11.35 24.03 0.64
C GLU A 169 -9.90 23.66 0.34
N GLU A 170 -9.31 22.81 1.17
CA GLU A 170 -7.90 22.40 1.07
C GLU A 170 -7.73 21.17 0.17
N LEU A 171 -8.66 20.22 0.24
CA LEU A 171 -8.55 18.91 -0.42
C LEU A 171 -9.42 18.77 -1.67
N GLY A 172 -10.08 19.85 -2.11
CA GLY A 172 -10.99 19.86 -3.26
C GLY A 172 -10.33 19.52 -4.61
N GLN A 173 -9.00 19.51 -4.69
CA GLN A 173 -8.23 19.10 -5.87
C GLN A 173 -7.79 17.63 -5.84
N ASN A 174 -8.09 16.90 -4.76
CA ASN A 174 -7.77 15.49 -4.65
C ASN A 174 -8.96 14.63 -5.10
N SER A 175 -8.80 13.89 -6.20
CA SER A 175 -9.86 13.02 -6.71
C SER A 175 -10.33 11.95 -5.71
N ALA A 176 -9.42 11.35 -4.93
CA ALA A 176 -9.74 10.32 -3.97
C ALA A 176 -10.59 10.87 -2.80
N PHE A 177 -10.36 12.13 -2.43
CA PHE A 177 -11.17 12.88 -1.48
C PHE A 177 -12.56 13.20 -2.06
N LEU A 178 -12.63 13.72 -3.29
CA LEU A 178 -13.92 14.04 -3.92
C LEU A 178 -14.80 12.80 -4.09
N TRP A 179 -14.24 11.63 -4.42
CA TRP A 179 -15.00 10.38 -4.48
C TRP A 179 -15.56 9.95 -3.11
N ARG A 180 -14.83 10.19 -2.02
CA ARG A 180 -15.32 9.98 -0.66
C ARG A 180 -16.41 10.97 -0.29
N LEU A 181 -16.28 12.24 -0.67
CA LEU A 181 -17.30 13.26 -0.46
C LEU A 181 -18.59 12.95 -1.24
N ALA A 182 -18.47 12.52 -2.50
CA ALA A 182 -19.62 12.08 -3.30
C ALA A 182 -20.34 10.89 -2.64
N ARG A 183 -19.59 9.89 -2.15
CA ARG A 183 -20.15 8.75 -1.41
C ARG A 183 -20.83 9.18 -0.11
N ALA A 184 -20.23 10.07 0.67
CA ALA A 184 -20.84 10.58 1.91
C ALA A 184 -22.16 11.34 1.64
N TYR A 185 -22.25 12.05 0.51
CA TYR A 185 -23.53 12.65 0.07
C TYR A 185 -24.59 11.58 -0.24
N CYS A 186 -24.21 10.48 -0.90
CA CYS A 186 -25.11 9.34 -1.14
C CYS A 186 -25.57 8.70 0.17
N ASP A 187 -24.67 8.50 1.13
CA ASP A 187 -25.02 7.95 2.44
C ASP A 187 -26.07 8.80 3.16
N VAL A 188 -25.84 10.11 3.22
CA VAL A 188 -26.77 11.05 3.88
C VAL A 188 -28.08 11.16 3.10
N HIS A 189 -28.06 11.08 1.77
CA HIS A 189 -29.26 10.97 0.94
C HIS A 189 -30.11 9.76 1.35
N ASP A 190 -29.50 8.60 1.56
CA ASP A 190 -30.21 7.36 1.90
C ASP A 190 -30.82 7.43 3.32
N ILE A 191 -30.16 8.13 4.24
CA ILE A 191 -30.62 8.33 5.63
C ILE A 191 -31.70 9.42 5.74
N CYS A 192 -31.68 10.44 4.87
CA CYS A 192 -32.68 11.51 4.90
C CYS A 192 -34.09 10.97 4.68
N SER A 193 -35.10 11.57 5.32
CA SER A 193 -36.51 11.22 5.13
C SER A 193 -37.26 12.24 4.28
N ALA A 194 -36.86 13.51 4.35
CA ALA A 194 -37.47 14.60 3.60
C ALA A 194 -37.00 14.62 2.13
N GLN A 195 -37.96 14.69 1.21
CA GLN A 195 -37.68 14.66 -0.24
C GLN A 195 -36.81 15.83 -0.71
N GLU A 196 -37.01 17.01 -0.13
CA GLU A 196 -36.23 18.20 -0.48
C GLU A 196 -34.76 18.06 -0.07
N GLU A 197 -34.50 17.50 1.11
CA GLU A 197 -33.13 17.24 1.57
C GLU A 197 -32.45 16.18 0.71
N LYS A 198 -33.17 15.10 0.37
CA LYS A 198 -32.67 14.08 -0.55
C LYS A 198 -32.24 14.69 -1.87
N LYS A 199 -33.10 15.49 -2.49
CA LYS A 199 -32.81 16.16 -3.76
C LYS A 199 -31.52 16.98 -3.67
N ARG A 200 -31.38 17.80 -2.62
CA ARG A 200 -30.18 18.61 -2.39
C ARG A 200 -28.90 17.76 -2.24
N HIS A 201 -28.96 16.67 -1.47
CA HIS A 201 -27.80 15.79 -1.30
C HIS A 201 -27.43 15.05 -2.59
N ALA A 202 -28.43 14.61 -3.37
CA ALA A 202 -28.20 13.98 -4.68
C ALA A 202 -27.58 14.96 -5.70
N GLU A 203 -28.07 16.19 -5.75
CA GLU A 203 -27.52 17.24 -6.62
C GLU A 203 -26.08 17.59 -6.23
N ASN A 204 -25.80 17.77 -4.94
CA ASN A 204 -24.44 18.05 -4.46
C ASN A 204 -23.49 16.88 -4.71
N GLY A 205 -23.92 15.65 -4.42
CA GLY A 205 -23.12 14.45 -4.67
C GLY A 205 -22.79 14.27 -6.15
N LYS A 206 -23.77 14.56 -7.04
CA LYS A 206 -23.55 14.56 -8.49
C LYS A 206 -22.51 15.61 -8.91
N GLN A 207 -22.61 16.84 -8.40
CA GLN A 207 -21.65 17.89 -8.72
C GLN A 207 -20.23 17.50 -8.31
N VAL A 208 -20.06 17.03 -7.06
CA VAL A 208 -18.75 16.56 -6.56
C VAL A 208 -18.22 15.38 -7.37
N GLY A 209 -19.08 14.44 -7.76
CA GLY A 209 -18.69 13.33 -8.63
C GLY A 209 -18.23 13.79 -10.02
N GLN A 210 -18.88 14.81 -10.59
CA GLN A 210 -18.45 15.41 -11.86
C GLN A 210 -17.08 16.10 -11.72
N GLU A 211 -16.86 16.84 -10.63
CA GLU A 211 -15.57 17.44 -10.30
C GLU A 211 -14.49 16.35 -10.20
N ALA A 212 -14.76 15.24 -9.50
CA ALA A 212 -13.83 14.11 -9.36
C ALA A 212 -13.42 13.51 -10.71
N VAL A 213 -14.39 13.31 -11.62
CA VAL A 213 -14.13 12.80 -12.98
C VAL A 213 -13.32 13.80 -13.80
N SER A 214 -13.57 15.10 -13.65
CA SER A 214 -12.84 16.14 -14.40
C SER A 214 -11.35 16.23 -14.04
N LEU A 215 -10.99 15.89 -12.79
CA LEU A 215 -9.60 15.88 -12.32
C LEU A 215 -8.82 14.65 -12.78
N ASN A 216 -9.49 13.53 -13.03
CA ASN A 216 -8.88 12.32 -13.56
C ASN A 216 -9.75 11.75 -14.70
N PRO A 217 -9.68 12.36 -15.90
CA PRO A 217 -10.35 11.84 -17.06
C PRO A 217 -9.62 10.57 -17.51
N THR A 218 -10.18 9.41 -17.15
CA THR A 218 -9.78 8.08 -17.66
C THR A 218 -9.89 7.99 -19.17
#